data_AF-A0AB73UDT9-F1
#
_entry.id   AF-A0AB73UDT9-F1
#
_cell.length_a   1.000
_cell.length_b   1.000
_cell.length_c   1.000
_cell.angle_alpha   90.00
_cell.angle_beta   90.00
_cell.angle_gamma   90.00
#
_symmetry.space_group_name_H-M   'P 1'
#
loop_
_entity.id
_entity.type
_entity.pdbx_description
1 polymer ?
#
loop_
_entity_poly.entity_id
_entity_poly.type
_entity_poly.pdbx_seq_one_letter_code
_entity_poly.pdbx_strand_id
1 'polypeptide(L)' 'MIVKILKDSSNSFLCTVQSKNGDQYVKKWFSKHENNKELGRPTFKEVEKDWKENRDSFMYPNIKAL' A
#
# COMPACT_ATOMS: atom_id res chain seq x y z
N MET A 1 -3.87 -3.90 -13.81
CA MET A 1 -3.75 -3.41 -12.42
C MET A 1 -2.33 -2.92 -12.29
N ILE A 2 -2.13 -1.73 -11.75
CA ILE A 2 -0.80 -1.15 -11.57
C ILE A 2 -0.60 -0.96 -10.08
N VAL A 3 0.51 -1.45 -9.55
CA VAL A 3 0.89 -1.25 -8.15
C VAL A 3 2.03 -0.22 -8.09
N LYS A 4 1.89 0.78 -7.23
CA LYS A 4 2.93 1.77 -6.93
C LYS A 4 3.23 1.74 -5.43
N ILE A 5 4.51 1.80 -5.08
CA ILE A 5 4.97 1.78 -3.69
C ILE A 5 5.90 2.97 -3.50
N LEU A 6 5.44 3.96 -2.75
CA LEU A 6 6.15 5.19 -2.45
C LEU A 6 6.57 5.18 -0.98
N LYS A 7 7.75 5.75 -0.66
CA LYS A 7 8.12 5.99 0.75
C LYS A 7 7.38 7.25 1.21
N ASP A 8 6.61 7.14 2.30
CA ASP A 8 5.74 8.20 2.82
C ASP A 8 6.38 8.90 4.03
N SER A 9 6.90 8.13 4.99
CA SER A 9 7.60 8.61 6.19
C SER A 9 8.72 7.64 6.60
N SER A 10 9.53 7.97 7.62
CA SER A 10 10.72 7.18 7.99
C SER A 10 10.44 5.67 8.15
N ASN A 11 9.24 5.29 8.61
CA ASN A 11 8.85 3.90 8.88
C ASN A 11 7.57 3.45 8.15
N SER A 12 7.18 4.10 7.05
CA SER A 12 6.00 3.68 6.30
C SER A 12 6.10 3.87 4.78
N PHE A 13 5.40 3.00 4.07
CA PHE A 13 5.22 3.05 2.63
C PHE A 13 3.76 3.31 2.28
N LEU A 14 3.52 4.08 1.22
CA LEU A 14 2.22 4.28 0.63
C LEU A 14 2.09 3.35 -0.57
N CYS A 15 1.18 2.38 -0.47
CA CYS A 15 0.88 1.42 -1.51
C CYS A 15 -0.37 1.87 -2.25
N THR A 16 -0.26 2.12 -3.55
CA THR A 16 -1.38 2.46 -4.43
C THR A 16 -1.64 1.32 -5.40
N VAL A 17 -2.89 0.90 -5.50
CA VAL A 17 -3.37 -0.06 -6.49
C VAL A 17 -4.31 0.66 -7.43
N GLN A 18 -3.99 0.65 -8.73
CA GLN A 18 -4.88 1.14 -9.77
C GLN A 18 -5.55 -0.04 -10.47
N SER A 19 -6.89 -0.07 -10.46
CA SER A 19 -7.71 -1.03 -11.16
C SER A 19 -7.60 -0.83 -12.68
N LYS A 20 -8.06 -1.81 -13.48
CA LYS A 20 -8.09 -1.65 -14.95
C LYS A 20 -9.04 -0.52 -15.39
N ASN A 21 -10.01 -0.16 -14.55
CA ASN A 21 -11.00 0.88 -14.83
C ASN A 21 -10.51 2.28 -14.43
N GLY A 22 -9.28 2.40 -13.92
CA GLY A 22 -8.71 3.67 -13.49
C GLY A 22 -8.93 4.01 -12.02
N ASP A 23 -9.83 3.30 -11.32
CA ASP A 23 -10.02 3.43 -9.88
C ASP A 23 -8.71 3.23 -9.14
N GLN A 24 -8.42 4.13 -8.21
CA GLN A 24 -7.23 4.03 -7.38
C GLN A 24 -7.65 3.66 -5.97
N TYR A 25 -6.76 2.94 -5.28
CA TYR A 25 -6.95 2.50 -3.91
C TYR A 25 -5.62 2.63 -3.20
N VAL A 26 -5.64 3.11 -1.96
CA VAL A 26 -4.45 3.48 -1.21
C VAL A 26 -4.46 2.79 0.14
N LYS A 27 -3.32 2.22 0.52
CA LYS A 27 -3.09 1.65 1.86
C LYS A 27 -1.74 2.10 2.38
N LYS A 28 -1.72 2.51 3.65
CA LYS A 28 -0.47 2.80 4.37
C LYS A 28 0.09 1.50 4.93
N TRP A 29 1.31 1.17 4.55
CA TRP A 29 2.05 -0.01 4.97
C TRP A 29 3.09 0.41 6.01
N PHE A 30 2.91 -0.02 7.25
CA PHE A 30 3.84 0.28 8.32
C PHE A 30 4.95 -0.78 8.36
N SER A 31 6.20 -0.34 8.37
CA SER A 31 7.32 -1.19 8.76
C SER A 31 7.20 -1.42 10.27
N LYS A 32 6.46 -2.45 10.70
CA LYS A 32 6.42 -2.82 12.11
C LYS A 32 7.79 -3.32 12.56
N HIS A 33 8.26 -2.83 13.71
CA HIS A 33 9.35 -3.43 14.48
C HIS A 33 8.78 -4.49 15.43
N GLU A 34 8.29 -5.63 14.92
CA GLU A 34 8.05 -6.80 15.80
C GLU A 34 9.23 -7.77 15.64
N ASN A 35 9.95 -8.02 16.73
CA ASN A 35 11.10 -8.95 16.85
C ASN A 35 12.38 -8.62 16.07
N ASN A 36 12.85 -7.36 16.09
CA ASN A 36 14.17 -6.96 15.52
C ASN A 36 14.37 -7.31 14.03
N LYS A 37 13.32 -7.71 13.31
CA LYS A 37 13.32 -7.83 11.86
C LYS A 37 12.68 -6.56 11.32
N GLU A 38 13.47 -5.73 10.66
CA GLU A 38 12.90 -4.65 9.85
C GLU A 38 11.96 -5.29 8.82
N LEU A 39 10.65 -5.08 8.97
CA LEU A 39 9.72 -5.28 7.86
C LEU A 39 10.07 -4.23 6.81
N GLY A 40 10.94 -4.62 5.89
CA GLY A 40 11.48 -3.78 4.84
C GLY A 40 10.40 -3.25 3.89
N ARG A 41 10.85 -2.62 2.81
CA ARG A 41 9.95 -2.13 1.75
C ARG A 41 9.06 -3.29 1.27
N PRO A 42 7.71 -3.13 1.26
CA PRO A 42 6.84 -4.17 0.74
C PRO A 42 7.15 -4.41 -0.73
N THR A 43 7.06 -5.67 -1.13
CA THR A 43 7.20 -6.08 -2.53
C THR A 43 5.89 -5.88 -3.27
N PHE A 44 5.97 -5.81 -4.61
CA PHE A 44 4.77 -5.76 -5.44
C PHE A 44 3.85 -6.97 -5.19
N LYS A 45 4.42 -8.18 -5.06
CA LYS A 45 3.65 -9.41 -4.81
C LYS A 45 2.89 -9.38 -3.49
N GLU A 46 3.48 -8.84 -2.43
CA GLU A 46 2.81 -8.69 -1.12
C GLU A 46 1.62 -7.74 -1.21
N VAL A 47 1.80 -6.60 -1.88
CA VAL A 47 0.72 -5.63 -2.10
C VAL A 47 -0.39 -6.22 -2.99
N GLU A 48 -0.03 -6.95 -4.03
CA GLU A 48 -1.01 -7.63 -4.90
C GLU A 48 -1.80 -8.71 -4.17
N LYS A 49 -1.13 -9.50 -3.31
CA LYS A 49 -1.78 -10.52 -2.49
C LYS A 49 -2.74 -9.89 -1.48
N ASP A 50 -2.27 -8.89 -0.75
CA ASP A 50 -3.06 -8.17 0.25
C ASP A 50 -4.24 -7.41 -0.37
N TRP A 51 -4.08 -6.90 -1.60
CA TRP A 51 -5.21 -6.33 -2.36
C TRP A 51 -6.30 -7.37 -2.69
N LYS A 52 -5.91 -8.60 -3.01
CA LYS A 52 -6.87 -9.68 -3.33
C LYS A 52 -7.55 -10.22 -2.08
N GLU A 53 -6.81 -10.33 -0.97
CA GLU A 53 -7.28 -10.96 0.27
C GLU A 53 -7.97 -9.96 1.21
N ASN A 54 -7.52 -8.70 1.24
CA ASN A 54 -7.95 -7.68 2.20
C ASN A 54 -8.33 -6.37 1.50
N ARG A 55 -9.13 -6.45 0.42
CA ARG A 55 -9.48 -5.30 -0.41
C ARG A 55 -10.05 -4.12 0.39
N ASP A 56 -10.87 -4.39 1.41
CA ASP A 56 -11.51 -3.37 2.26
C ASP A 56 -10.52 -2.59 3.13
N SER A 57 -9.30 -3.11 3.32
CA SER A 57 -8.24 -2.40 4.03
C SER A 57 -7.58 -1.30 3.21
N PHE A 58 -7.87 -1.24 1.89
CA PHE A 58 -7.45 -0.15 1.03
C PHE A 58 -8.56 0.89 0.95
N MET A 59 -8.21 2.12 1.27
CA MET A 59 -9.11 3.27 1.20
C MET A 59 -9.15 3.78 -0.25
N TYR A 60 -10.30 4.25 -0.73
CA TYR A 60 -10.32 5.07 -1.95
C TYR A 60 -9.48 6.33 -1.67
N PRO A 61 -8.60 6.79 -2.58
CA PRO A 61 -7.86 8.02 -2.37
C PRO A 61 -8.88 9.11 -2.13
N ASN A 62 -8.90 9.63 -0.90
CA ASN A 62 -9.66 10.80 -0.59
C ASN A 62 -9.02 11.91 -1.43
N ILE A 63 -9.66 12.31 -2.53
CA ILE A 63 -9.18 13.35 -3.46
C ILE A 63 -9.35 14.73 -2.79
N LYS A 64 -8.79 14.87 -1.59
CA LYS A 64 -8.58 16.13 -0.87
C LYS A 64 -7.12 16.17 -0.41
N ALA A 65 -6.22 16.05 -1.38
CA ALA A 65 -4.86 16.52 -1.25
C ALA A 65 -4.61 17.41 -2.47
N LEU A 66 -5.06 18.65 -2.35
CA LEU A 66 -4.63 19.78 -3.18
C LEU A 66 -4.13 20.86 -2.22
#